data_AF-A0A9E5GQZ8-F1
#
_entry.id   AF-A0A9E5GQZ8-F1
#
_cell.length_a   1.000
_cell.length_b   1.000
_cell.length_c   1.000
_cell.angle_alpha   90.00
_cell.angle_beta   90.00
_cell.angle_gamma   90.00
#
_symmetry.space_group_name_H-M   'P 1'
#
loop_
_entity.id
_entity.type
_entity.pdbx_description
1 polymer ?
#
loop_
_entity_poly.entity_id
_entity_poly.type
_entity_poly.pdbx_seq_one_letter_code
_entity_poly.pdbx_strand_id
1 'polypeptide(L)'
;MRCPKCGQGRVLKGYLTKHDQCPNCGESFEGLNADDGPAWFTMFFVGLFTIPLLIALGVYNWFSMPFNIAIICVYITLLSLILLPPTKGIFIAILWYLRENK
;
A
#
# COMPACT_ATOMS: atom_id res chain seq x y z
N MET A 1 8.38 -1.48 6.19
CA MET A 1 8.70 -0.03 6.05
C MET A 1 10.02 0.32 6.76
N ARG A 2 11.07 -0.46 6.51
CA ARG A 2 12.40 -0.24 7.09
C ARG A 2 13.36 0.23 5.99
N CYS A 3 14.37 0.98 6.35
CA CYS A 3 15.39 1.48 5.44
C CYS A 3 16.08 0.29 4.78
N PRO A 4 16.16 0.25 3.44
CA PRO A 4 16.78 -0.88 2.73
C PRO A 4 18.28 -1.00 2.99
N LYS A 5 18.97 0.10 3.31
CA LYS A 5 20.41 0.11 3.62
C LYS A 5 20.74 -0.42 5.01
N CYS A 6 20.13 0.13 6.07
CA CYS A 6 20.49 -0.21 7.45
C CYS A 6 19.53 -1.19 8.14
N GLY A 7 18.36 -1.46 7.55
CA GLY A 7 17.35 -2.36 8.13
C GLY A 7 16.63 -1.83 9.39
N GLN A 8 17.01 -0.67 9.94
CA GLN A 8 16.50 -0.18 11.23
C GLN A 8 15.65 1.10 11.13
N GLY A 9 16.05 2.07 10.30
CA GLY A 9 15.32 3.34 10.15
C GLY A 9 13.98 3.17 9.43
N ARG A 10 13.02 4.07 9.64
CA ARG A 10 11.74 4.07 8.89
C ARG A 10 11.88 4.85 7.58
N VAL A 11 11.27 4.32 6.51
CA VAL A 11 11.22 5.00 5.21
C VAL A 11 10.09 6.04 5.15
N LEU A 12 8.96 5.73 5.80
CA LEU A 12 7.79 6.61 5.87
C LEU A 12 7.74 7.29 7.24
N LYS A 13 7.53 8.62 7.24
CA LYS A 13 7.37 9.47 8.44
C LYS A 13 5.91 9.68 8.85
N GLY A 14 5.00 9.52 7.89
CA GLY A 14 3.55 9.56 8.09
C GLY A 14 2.90 8.40 7.37
N TYR A 15 1.61 8.55 7.04
CA TYR A 15 0.84 7.51 6.37
C TYR A 15 1.42 7.15 4.99
N LEU A 16 1.64 8.15 4.11
CA LEU A 16 2.28 7.96 2.79
C LEU A 16 3.46 8.90 2.56
N THR A 17 3.80 9.71 3.55
CA THR A 17 4.88 10.69 3.44
C THR A 17 6.21 9.99 3.71
N LYS A 18 7.14 10.05 2.75
CA LYS A 18 8.50 9.54 2.93
C LYS A 18 9.35 10.50 3.78
N HIS A 19 10.38 9.96 4.41
CA HIS A 19 11.51 10.76 4.87
C HIS A 19 12.39 11.16 3.67
N ASP A 20 13.03 12.32 3.74
CA ASP A 20 14.04 12.73 2.77
C ASP A 20 15.36 11.98 3.01
N GLN A 21 15.67 11.68 4.28
CA GLN A 21 16.83 10.89 4.69
C GLN A 21 16.47 9.89 5.79
N CYS A 22 17.15 8.74 5.82
CA CYS A 22 16.96 7.74 6.86
C CYS A 22 17.36 8.29 8.25
N PRO A 23 16.48 8.24 9.27
CA PRO A 23 16.78 8.80 10.60
C PRO A 23 17.86 8.04 11.38
N ASN A 24 18.28 6.86 10.93
CA ASN A 24 19.29 6.03 11.62
C ASN A 24 20.66 6.06 10.94
N CYS A 25 20.71 6.00 9.60
CA CYS A 25 21.97 5.91 8.86
C CYS A 25 22.24 7.09 7.91
N GLY A 26 21.34 8.07 7.83
CA GLY A 26 21.50 9.26 6.98
C GLY A 26 21.35 9.02 5.47
N GLU A 27 20.96 7.81 5.04
CA GLU A 27 20.78 7.49 3.62
C GLU A 27 19.74 8.39 2.95
N SER A 28 20.08 9.01 1.82
CA SER A 28 19.17 9.90 1.09
C SER A 28 18.13 9.12 0.27
N PHE A 29 16.86 9.43 0.52
CA PHE A 29 15.71 8.99 -0.26
C PHE A 29 15.19 10.06 -1.23
N GLU A 30 15.96 11.13 -1.43
CA GLU A 30 15.67 12.14 -2.46
C GLU A 30 15.67 11.50 -3.85
N GLY A 31 14.78 11.98 -4.72
CA GLY A 31 14.59 11.44 -6.07
C GLY A 31 13.87 10.08 -6.15
N LEU A 32 13.71 9.35 -5.04
CA LEU A 32 12.94 8.09 -5.01
C LEU A 32 11.44 8.37 -4.86
N ASN A 33 10.80 8.83 -5.94
CA ASN A 33 9.36 9.09 -5.97
C ASN A 33 8.64 7.86 -6.55
N ALA A 34 7.79 7.25 -5.73
CA ALA A 34 7.00 6.07 -6.08
C ALA A 34 5.53 6.38 -5.82
N ASP A 35 4.92 7.16 -6.71
CA ASP A 35 3.55 7.63 -6.50
C ASP A 35 2.54 6.81 -7.34
N ASP A 36 2.87 6.45 -8.59
CA ASP A 36 1.94 5.68 -9.46
C ASP A 36 1.96 4.17 -9.23
N GLY A 37 3.17 3.59 -9.09
CA GLY A 37 3.35 2.14 -8.93
C GLY A 37 2.61 1.54 -7.73
N PRO A 38 2.73 2.13 -6.52
CA PRO A 38 2.00 1.64 -5.36
C PRO A 38 0.49 1.68 -5.54
N ALA A 39 -0.06 2.72 -6.16
CA ALA A 39 -1.50 2.88 -6.34
C ALA A 39 -2.07 1.76 -7.23
N TRP A 40 -1.46 1.51 -8.39
CA TRP A 40 -1.87 0.42 -9.29
C TRP A 40 -1.80 -0.95 -8.61
N PHE A 41 -0.69 -1.22 -7.89
CA PHE A 41 -0.53 -2.48 -7.17
C PHE A 41 -1.61 -2.62 -6.09
N THR A 42 -1.93 -1.57 -5.34
CA THR A 42 -3.00 -1.62 -4.33
C THR A 42 -4.37 -1.88 -4.96
N MET A 43 -4.71 -1.22 -6.07
CA MET A 43 -5.98 -1.42 -6.77
C MET A 43 -6.15 -2.87 -7.24
N PHE A 44 -5.07 -3.48 -7.74
CA PHE A 44 -5.09 -4.87 -8.15
C PHE A 44 -5.50 -5.80 -7.00
N PHE A 45 -4.86 -5.69 -5.82
CA PHE A 45 -5.20 -6.52 -4.67
C PHE A 45 -6.58 -6.20 -4.11
N VAL A 46 -6.94 -4.93 -4.01
CA VAL A 46 -8.27 -4.52 -3.54
C VAL A 46 -9.35 -5.14 -4.43
N GLY A 47 -9.21 -5.05 -5.75
CA GLY A 47 -10.14 -5.69 -6.69
C GLY A 47 -10.16 -7.21 -6.56
N LEU A 48 -8.99 -7.84 -6.47
CA LEU A 48 -8.84 -9.29 -6.32
C LEU A 48 -9.58 -9.84 -5.10
N PHE A 49 -9.55 -9.12 -3.97
CA PHE A 49 -10.25 -9.55 -2.76
C PHE A 49 -11.72 -9.10 -2.71
N THR A 50 -12.04 -7.96 -3.30
CA THR A 50 -13.40 -7.40 -3.24
C THR A 50 -14.37 -8.14 -4.16
N ILE A 51 -13.93 -8.56 -5.37
CA ILE A 51 -14.79 -9.23 -6.33
C ILE A 51 -15.35 -10.56 -5.78
N PRO A 52 -14.54 -11.48 -5.22
CA PRO A 52 -15.06 -12.71 -4.61
C PRO A 52 -16.01 -12.44 -3.46
N LEU A 53 -15.73 -11.43 -2.63
CA LEU A 53 -16.59 -11.04 -1.52
C LEU A 53 -17.95 -10.54 -2.02
N LEU A 54 -17.96 -9.69 -3.06
CA LEU A 54 -19.18 -9.19 -3.68
C LEU A 54 -20.03 -10.33 -4.25
N ILE A 55 -19.40 -11.28 -4.95
CA ILE A 55 -20.09 -12.47 -5.48
C ILE A 55 -20.65 -13.31 -4.34
N ALA A 56 -19.87 -13.56 -3.28
CA ALA A 56 -20.33 -14.34 -2.14
C ALA A 56 -21.56 -13.70 -1.46
N LEU A 57 -21.51 -12.39 -1.18
CA LEU A 57 -22.64 -11.66 -0.59
C LEU A 57 -23.88 -11.69 -1.48
N GLY A 58 -23.70 -11.61 -2.80
CA GLY A 58 -24.79 -11.67 -3.77
C GLY A 58 -25.42 -13.07 -3.92
N VAL A 59 -24.60 -14.12 -3.95
CA VAL A 59 -25.06 -15.51 -4.13
C VAL A 59 -25.79 -16.02 -2.89
N TYR A 60 -25.23 -15.78 -1.70
CA TYR A 60 -25.82 -16.30 -0.47
C TYR A 60 -26.92 -15.41 0.12
N ASN A 61 -27.10 -14.20 -0.42
CA ASN A 61 -28.11 -13.22 -0.02
C ASN A 61 -28.21 -13.04 1.52
N TRP A 62 -27.05 -12.98 2.19
CA TRP A 62 -26.97 -12.95 3.66
C TRP A 62 -27.65 -11.71 4.27
N PHE A 63 -27.68 -10.60 3.55
CA PHE A 63 -28.24 -9.32 4.02
C PHE A 63 -29.03 -8.60 2.93
N SER A 64 -29.75 -7.55 3.33
CA SER A 64 -30.44 -6.66 2.40
C SER A 64 -29.44 -5.95 1.47
N MET A 65 -29.89 -5.63 0.26
CA MET A 65 -29.05 -5.00 -0.76
C MET A 65 -28.30 -3.73 -0.29
N PRO A 66 -28.94 -2.76 0.39
CA PRO A 66 -28.22 -1.57 0.87
C PRO A 66 -27.14 -1.92 1.91
N PHE A 67 -27.36 -2.96 2.72
CA PHE A 67 -26.40 -3.38 3.73
C PHE A 67 -25.16 -4.04 3.11
N ASN A 68 -25.35 -4.85 2.07
CA ASN A 68 -24.23 -5.44 1.32
C ASN A 68 -23.36 -4.36 0.67
N ILE A 69 -23.96 -3.33 0.08
CA ILE A 69 -23.23 -2.19 -0.51
C ILE A 69 -22.41 -1.47 0.57
N ALA A 70 -23.03 -1.19 1.72
CA ALA A 70 -22.34 -0.53 2.83
C ALA A 70 -21.12 -1.33 3.32
N ILE A 71 -21.26 -2.65 3.49
CA ILE A 71 -20.15 -3.55 3.86
C ILE A 71 -19.02 -3.45 2.84
N ILE A 72 -19.34 -3.54 1.54
CA ILE A 72 -18.34 -3.51 0.46
C ILE A 72 -17.60 -2.17 0.44
N CYS A 73 -18.31 -1.04 0.57
CA CYS A 73 -17.70 0.28 0.60
C CYS A 73 -16.72 0.45 1.77
N VAL A 74 -17.13 0.03 2.98
CA VAL A 74 -16.26 0.03 4.16
C VAL A 74 -15.06 -0.89 3.95
N TYR A 75 -15.29 -2.10 3.43
CA TYR A 75 -14.26 -3.09 3.16
C TYR A 75 -13.19 -2.56 2.19
N ILE A 76 -13.60 -2.01 1.04
CA ILE A 76 -12.69 -1.43 0.05
C ILE A 76 -11.86 -0.31 0.67
N THR A 77 -12.51 0.58 1.42
CA THR A 77 -11.85 1.72 2.06
C THR A 77 -10.78 1.25 3.04
N LEU A 78 -11.13 0.34 3.95
CA LEU A 78 -10.19 -0.19 4.94
C LEU A 78 -9.04 -0.95 4.28
N LEU A 79 -9.36 -1.81 3.31
CA LEU A 79 -8.35 -2.61 2.63
C LEU A 79 -7.35 -1.73 1.85
N SER A 80 -7.85 -0.68 1.20
CA SER A 80 -7.00 0.30 0.51
C SER A 80 -6.10 1.02 1.52
N LEU A 81 -6.65 1.43 2.67
CA LEU A 81 -5.90 2.13 3.71
C LEU A 81 -4.80 1.26 4.34
N ILE A 82 -5.02 -0.05 4.42
CA ILE A 82 -4.03 -0.99 4.97
C ILE A 82 -2.93 -1.31 3.94
N LEU A 83 -3.30 -1.45 2.66
CA LEU A 83 -2.36 -1.86 1.61
C LEU A 83 -1.45 -0.73 1.10
N LEU A 84 -1.89 0.53 1.15
CA LEU A 84 -1.12 1.66 0.60
C LEU A 84 0.25 1.91 1.26
N PRO A 85 0.41 1.93 2.60
CA PRO A 85 1.72 2.13 3.22
C PRO A 85 2.76 1.03 2.93
N PRO A 86 2.44 -0.28 3.03
CA PRO A 86 3.42 -1.31 2.75
C PRO A 86 3.84 -1.32 1.28
N THR A 87 2.91 -1.14 0.34
CA THR A 87 3.23 -1.09 -1.08
C THR A 87 4.14 0.09 -1.39
N LYS A 88 3.83 1.29 -0.90
CA LYS A 88 4.71 2.46 -1.06
C LYS A 88 6.12 2.20 -0.52
N GLY A 89 6.21 1.60 0.66
CA GLY A 89 7.50 1.23 1.26
C GLY A 89 8.30 0.23 0.42
N ILE A 90 7.64 -0.78 -0.17
CA ILE A 90 8.28 -1.78 -1.05
C ILE A 90 8.80 -1.12 -2.32
N PHE A 91 7.99 -0.29 -2.99
CA PHE A 91 8.43 0.38 -4.22
C PHE A 91 9.61 1.33 -3.98
N ILE A 92 9.63 2.08 -2.88
CA ILE A 92 10.79 2.93 -2.54
C ILE A 92 12.04 2.07 -2.33
N ALA A 93 11.92 0.92 -1.66
CA ALA A 93 13.06 0.00 -1.48
C ALA A 93 13.56 -0.59 -2.80
N ILE A 94 12.65 -0.94 -3.72
CA ILE A 94 13.00 -1.43 -5.07
C ILE A 94 13.72 -0.34 -5.86
N LEU A 95 13.18 0.89 -5.89
CA LEU A 95 13.82 2.01 -6.58
C LEU A 95 15.21 2.32 -6.00
N TRP A 96 15.36 2.24 -4.68
CA TRP A 96 16.66 2.39 -4.03
C TRP A 96 17.66 1.33 -4.51
N TYR A 97 17.25 0.06 -4.56
CA TYR A 97 18.10 -1.04 -5.03
C TYR A 97 18.50 -0.88 -6.50
N LEU A 98 17.57 -0.44 -7.35
CA LEU A 98 17.84 -0.17 -8.77
C LEU A 98 18.75 1.05 -8.99
N ARG A 99 18.74 2.01 -8.07
CA ARG A 99 19.64 3.17 -8.10
C ARG A 99 21.06 2.79 -7.72
N GLU A 100 21.24 1.94 -6.71
CA GLU A 100 22.57 1.52 -6.21
C GLU A 100 23.29 0.57 -7.18
N ASN A 101 22.54 -0.23 -7.94
CA ASN A 101 23.09 -1.18 -8.94
C ASN A 101 23.29 -0.59 -10.34
N LYS A 102 23.18 0.73 -10.50
CA LYS A 102 23.51 1.46 -11.72
C LYS A 102 24.83 2.17 -11.57
#